data_AF-A0AAD6U3Z9-F1
#
_entry.id   AF-A0AAD6U3Z9-F1
#
_cell.length_a   1.000
_cell.length_b   1.000
_cell.length_c   1.000
_cell.angle_alpha   90.00
_cell.angle_beta   90.00
_cell.angle_gamma   90.00
#
_symmetry.space_group_name_H-M   'P 1'
#
loop_
_entity.id
_entity.type
_entity.pdbx_description
1 polymer ?
#
loop_
_entity_poly.entity_id
_entity_poly.type
_entity_poly.pdbx_seq_one_letter_code
_entity_poly.pdbx_strand_id
1 'polypeptide(L)'
;MHPELPVGAFLASLLVLVPLPWHWRARNAPTLSMMTWLFVSNMTYAINSIIWAGSLDEVVPVWCDITTKIDVGATAALPASCLSLALQLWRVACAPHTTNKRSAFILDIVLCWGFPAIIMVLHYTFQGHRFDIIEDFGCRPTSYVSVPAILLFYAPIASVVLLTFIFSGLAFTAFYKRRRTFTSFLQTTKSALTARRYVRLMAITTTLAVWDAAVLCLVSALTFRTGLRPYTSWADVHSDFSRVDRYPTVFMPPALLFWTYVSWWTIPLSGLTFFCAFGLGEDAAKQYGPWFSRVAAPVARIGLRRRARSKPAVSGASSNSSEAHIVLRKGEVDSVIDIGPDFSYDTSERFSESKDAEDSFTLQQHL
;
A
#
# COMPACT_ATOMS: atom_id res chain seq x y z
N MET A 1 2.53 -18.00 -25.17
CA MET A 1 1.40 -17.34 -24.48
C MET A 1 1.20 -17.97 -23.11
N HIS A 2 1.47 -17.18 -22.07
CA HIS A 2 1.42 -17.56 -20.67
C HIS A 2 0.26 -16.82 -19.96
N PRO A 3 -0.99 -17.33 -20.01
CA PRO A 3 -2.16 -16.64 -19.45
C PRO A 3 -2.10 -16.50 -17.93
N GLU A 4 -1.29 -17.31 -17.24
CA GLU A 4 -1.07 -17.26 -15.79
C GLU A 4 -0.45 -15.94 -15.33
N LEU A 5 0.38 -15.31 -16.17
CA LEU A 5 1.05 -14.05 -15.85
C LEU A 5 0.03 -12.91 -15.71
N PRO A 6 -0.71 -12.49 -16.75
CA PRO A 6 -1.63 -11.36 -16.64
C PRO A 6 -2.70 -11.59 -15.58
N VAL A 7 -3.22 -12.82 -15.44
CA VAL A 7 -4.22 -13.16 -14.43
C VAL A 7 -3.68 -12.93 -13.02
N GLY A 8 -2.47 -13.41 -12.72
CA GLY A 8 -1.85 -13.22 -11.42
C GLY A 8 -1.65 -11.74 -11.06
N ALA A 9 -1.13 -10.96 -12.01
CA ALA A 9 -0.90 -9.52 -11.81
C ALA A 9 -2.21 -8.72 -11.70
N PHE A 10 -3.24 -9.01 -12.51
CA PHE A 10 -4.55 -8.37 -12.38
C PHE A 10 -5.19 -8.66 -11.03
N LEU A 11 -5.20 -9.94 -10.61
CA LEU A 11 -5.76 -10.32 -9.31
C LEU A 11 -5.04 -9.59 -8.17
N ALA A 12 -3.70 -9.57 -8.19
CA ALA A 12 -2.92 -8.83 -7.21
C ALA A 12 -3.24 -7.32 -7.22
N SER A 13 -3.38 -6.70 -8.38
CA SER A 13 -3.72 -5.28 -8.51
C SER A 13 -5.08 -4.96 -7.87
N LEU A 14 -6.10 -5.81 -8.08
CA LEU A 14 -7.44 -5.63 -7.52
C LEU A 14 -7.45 -5.86 -6.01
N LEU A 15 -6.75 -6.90 -5.54
CA LEU A 15 -6.66 -7.22 -4.11
C LEU A 15 -5.99 -6.11 -3.32
N VAL A 16 -4.94 -5.47 -3.87
CA VAL A 16 -4.27 -4.33 -3.23
C VAL A 16 -5.22 -3.15 -3.03
N LEU A 17 -6.24 -2.96 -3.88
CA LEU A 17 -7.22 -1.88 -3.73
C LEU A 17 -8.31 -2.15 -2.70
N VAL A 18 -8.50 -3.41 -2.28
CA VAL A 18 -9.54 -3.78 -1.31
C VAL A 18 -9.43 -2.94 -0.03
N PRO A 19 -8.23 -2.70 0.54
CA PRO A 19 -8.07 -1.86 1.74
C PRO A 19 -8.19 -0.35 1.55
N LEU A 20 -8.34 0.14 0.32
CA LEU A 20 -8.26 1.57 0.02
C LEU A 20 -9.25 2.42 0.81
N PRO A 21 -10.55 2.08 0.92
CA PRO A 21 -11.53 3.00 1.49
C PRO A 21 -11.27 3.34 2.97
N TRP A 22 -10.77 2.39 3.76
CA TRP A 22 -10.52 2.63 5.18
C TRP A 22 -9.14 3.21 5.45
N HIS A 23 -8.12 2.83 4.69
CA HIS A 23 -6.80 3.47 4.78
C HIS A 23 -6.84 4.93 4.32
N TRP A 24 -7.69 5.24 3.34
CA TRP A 24 -7.96 6.62 2.92
C TRP A 24 -8.55 7.45 4.05
N ARG A 25 -9.57 6.92 4.74
CA ARG A 25 -10.19 7.58 5.90
C ARG A 25 -9.21 7.75 7.06
N ALA A 26 -8.29 6.80 7.24
CA ALA A 26 -7.26 6.86 8.28
C ALA A 26 -6.10 7.81 7.95
N ARG A 27 -6.00 8.33 6.71
CA ARG A 27 -4.92 9.21 6.22
C ARG A 27 -3.51 8.66 6.51
N ASN A 28 -3.35 7.34 6.39
CA ASN A 28 -2.04 6.70 6.56
C ASN A 28 -1.24 6.79 5.26
N ALA A 29 -0.39 7.81 5.14
CA ALA A 29 0.37 8.10 3.93
C ALA A 29 1.30 6.95 3.48
N PRO A 30 2.07 6.28 4.37
CA PRO A 30 2.87 5.11 3.97
C PRO A 30 2.07 3.98 3.37
N THR A 31 0.98 3.56 4.02
CA THR A 31 0.15 2.46 3.50
C THR A 31 -0.50 2.84 2.17
N LEU A 32 -1.03 4.06 2.05
CA LEU A 32 -1.62 4.55 0.79
C LEU A 32 -0.60 4.60 -0.35
N SER A 33 0.63 5.05 -0.06
CA SER A 33 1.70 5.11 -1.06
C SER A 33 2.10 3.70 -1.53
N MET A 34 2.28 2.75 -0.60
CA MET A 34 2.56 1.36 -0.93
C MET A 34 1.46 0.73 -1.78
N MET A 35 0.18 1.02 -1.48
CA MET A 35 -0.95 0.58 -2.30
C MET A 35 -0.89 1.13 -3.72
N THR A 36 -0.60 2.42 -3.87
CA THR A 36 -0.49 3.06 -5.19
C THR A 36 0.64 2.44 -6.00
N TRP A 37 1.84 2.28 -5.42
CA TRP A 37 2.98 1.66 -6.09
C TRP A 37 2.70 0.22 -6.50
N LEU A 38 2.14 -0.59 -5.60
CA LEU A 38 1.79 -1.99 -5.90
C LEU A 38 0.71 -2.10 -6.97
N PHE A 39 -0.32 -1.25 -6.93
CA PHE A 39 -1.37 -1.23 -7.94
C PHE A 39 -0.81 -0.89 -9.33
N VAL A 40 -0.05 0.20 -9.43
CA VAL A 40 0.53 0.66 -10.70
C VAL A 40 1.53 -0.37 -11.26
N SER A 41 2.37 -0.96 -10.41
CA SER A 41 3.36 -1.96 -10.83
C SER A 41 2.70 -3.25 -11.31
N ASN A 42 1.69 -3.75 -10.59
CA ASN A 42 0.94 -4.94 -11.02
C ASN A 42 0.16 -4.68 -12.31
N MET A 43 -0.46 -3.51 -12.46
CA MET A 43 -1.14 -3.14 -13.70
C MET A 43 -0.18 -3.10 -14.88
N THR A 44 1.01 -2.52 -14.66
CA THR A 44 2.09 -2.47 -15.64
C THR A 44 2.52 -3.87 -16.09
N TYR A 45 2.74 -4.79 -15.13
CA TYR A 45 3.12 -6.17 -15.41
C TYR A 45 2.04 -6.93 -16.19
N ALA A 46 0.77 -6.72 -15.81
CA ALA A 46 -0.36 -7.35 -16.50
C ALA A 46 -0.45 -6.87 -17.96
N ILE A 47 -0.39 -5.56 -18.18
CA ILE A 47 -0.43 -4.97 -19.52
C ILE A 47 0.78 -5.44 -20.36
N ASN A 48 1.98 -5.45 -19.77
CA ASN A 48 3.20 -5.91 -20.44
C ASN A 48 3.06 -7.37 -20.90
N SER A 49 2.58 -8.26 -20.04
CA SER A 49 2.40 -9.67 -20.41
C SER A 49 1.32 -9.91 -21.47
N ILE A 50 0.36 -8.99 -21.64
CA ILE A 50 -0.66 -9.07 -22.69
C ILE A 50 -0.12 -8.56 -24.03
N ILE A 51 0.50 -7.38 -24.04
CA ILE A 51 0.96 -6.73 -25.27
C ILE A 51 2.06 -7.57 -25.93
N TRP A 52 2.99 -8.11 -25.14
CA TRP A 52 4.13 -8.89 -25.63
C TRP A 52 3.90 -10.41 -25.59
N ALA A 53 2.64 -10.85 -25.53
CA ALA A 53 2.29 -12.27 -25.59
C ALA A 53 2.67 -12.87 -26.96
N GLY A 54 3.78 -13.59 -27.04
CA GLY A 54 4.34 -14.13 -28.29
C GLY A 54 4.78 -13.08 -29.31
N SER A 55 5.08 -11.85 -28.89
CA SER A 55 5.64 -10.79 -29.76
C SER A 55 6.82 -10.09 -29.09
N LEU A 56 7.73 -9.58 -29.91
CA LEU A 56 8.89 -8.75 -29.53
C LEU A 56 8.82 -7.35 -30.14
N ASP A 57 7.70 -7.01 -30.78
CA ASP A 57 7.56 -5.75 -31.50
C ASP A 57 7.55 -4.57 -30.54
N GLU A 58 8.14 -3.46 -30.96
CA GLU A 58 8.00 -2.17 -30.28
C GLU A 58 6.66 -1.55 -30.65
N VAL A 59 5.59 -2.07 -30.04
CA VAL A 59 4.22 -1.63 -30.32
C VAL A 59 3.95 -0.23 -29.74
N VAL A 60 4.50 0.07 -28.56
CA VAL A 60 4.24 1.34 -27.84
C VAL A 60 5.55 1.91 -27.26
N PRO A 61 6.33 2.69 -28.04
CA PRO A 61 7.70 3.08 -27.67
C PRO A 61 7.79 3.85 -26.35
N VAL A 62 6.83 4.73 -26.07
CA VAL A 62 6.80 5.56 -24.85
C VAL A 62 6.38 4.76 -23.60
N TRP A 63 5.67 3.65 -23.79
CA TRP A 63 5.19 2.83 -22.69
C TRP A 63 6.34 2.16 -21.93
N CYS A 64 7.29 1.57 -22.66
CA CYS A 64 8.45 0.93 -22.04
C CYS A 64 9.33 1.94 -21.27
N ASP A 65 9.49 3.18 -21.75
CA ASP A 65 10.25 4.20 -21.00
C ASP A 65 9.62 4.52 -19.65
N ILE A 66 8.30 4.63 -19.59
CA ILE A 66 7.56 4.95 -18.36
C ILE A 66 7.57 3.75 -17.42
N THR A 67 7.20 2.58 -17.92
CA THR A 67 7.02 1.37 -17.11
C THR A 67 8.32 0.87 -16.50
N THR A 68 9.44 0.94 -17.22
CA THR A 68 10.75 0.55 -16.67
C THR A 68 11.21 1.47 -15.54
N LYS A 69 10.94 2.78 -15.65
CA LYS A 69 11.21 3.72 -14.54
C LYS A 69 10.28 3.49 -13.35
N ILE A 70 9.01 3.16 -13.60
CA ILE A 70 8.07 2.78 -12.53
C ILE A 70 8.56 1.53 -11.79
N ASP A 71 9.06 0.52 -12.50
CA ASP A 71 9.58 -0.73 -11.91
C ASP A 71 10.80 -0.47 -11.00
N VAL A 72 11.74 0.35 -11.50
CA VAL A 72 12.89 0.84 -10.73
C VAL A 72 12.44 1.62 -9.49
N GLY A 73 11.47 2.53 -9.64
CA GLY A 73 10.92 3.31 -8.54
C GLY A 73 10.22 2.44 -7.49
N ALA A 74 9.41 1.47 -7.92
CA ALA A 74 8.68 0.56 -7.05
C ALA A 74 9.64 -0.26 -6.17
N THR A 75 10.77 -0.72 -6.73
CA THR A 75 11.80 -1.45 -6.00
C THR A 75 12.36 -0.65 -4.81
N ALA A 76 12.41 0.68 -4.92
CA ALA A 76 12.81 1.57 -3.83
C ALA A 76 11.63 2.03 -2.95
N ALA A 77 10.43 2.15 -3.51
CA ALA A 77 9.26 2.69 -2.86
C ALA A 77 8.64 1.76 -1.81
N LEU A 78 8.62 0.45 -2.06
CA LEU A 78 8.05 -0.51 -1.11
C LEU A 78 8.85 -0.54 0.20
N PRO A 79 10.19 -0.70 0.17
CA PRO A 79 10.99 -0.64 1.39
C PRO A 79 10.92 0.73 2.09
N ALA A 80 10.89 1.83 1.34
CA ALA A 80 10.80 3.17 1.93
C ALA A 80 9.44 3.44 2.61
N SER A 81 8.36 2.90 2.04
CA SER A 81 7.04 2.92 2.66
C SER A 81 7.01 2.08 3.95
N CYS A 82 7.69 0.92 3.93
CA CYS A 82 7.84 0.06 5.10
C CYS A 82 8.64 0.75 6.22
N LEU A 83 9.75 1.42 5.88
CA LEU A 83 10.53 2.24 6.82
C LEU A 83 9.68 3.35 7.44
N SER A 84 8.90 4.06 6.62
CA SER A 84 8.02 5.14 7.09
C SER A 84 6.99 4.61 8.09
N LEU A 85 6.43 3.41 7.83
CA LEU A 85 5.52 2.75 8.76
C LEU A 85 6.22 2.36 10.08
N ALA A 86 7.44 1.84 10.02
CA ALA A 86 8.23 1.53 11.22
C ALA A 86 8.56 2.79 12.04
N LEU A 87 8.89 3.91 11.38
CA LEU A 87 9.12 5.20 12.03
C LEU A 87 7.86 5.75 12.71
N GLN A 88 6.69 5.61 12.08
CA GLN A 88 5.42 5.98 12.70
C GLN A 88 5.17 5.18 13.99
N LEU A 89 5.38 3.85 13.95
CA LEU A 89 5.23 2.99 15.12
C LEU A 89 6.19 3.40 16.23
N TRP A 90 7.46 3.61 15.90
CA TRP A 90 8.49 4.03 16.86
C TRP A 90 8.14 5.37 17.54
N ARG A 91 7.71 6.38 16.76
CA ARG A 91 7.27 7.69 17.31
C ARG A 91 6.11 7.53 18.30
N VAL A 92 5.13 6.69 17.97
CA VAL A 92 3.98 6.42 18.84
C VAL A 92 4.40 5.74 20.15
N ALA A 93 5.39 4.83 20.12
CA ALA A 93 5.90 4.18 21.33
C ALA A 93 6.75 5.11 22.22
N CYS A 94 7.53 6.01 21.62
CA CYS A 94 8.46 6.87 22.35
C CYS A 94 7.83 8.15 22.89
N ALA A 95 7.00 8.84 22.10
CA ALA A 95 6.56 10.20 22.39
C ALA A 95 5.14 10.50 21.85
N PRO A 96 4.08 9.95 22.49
CA PRO A 96 2.71 10.04 21.98
C PRO A 96 2.11 11.46 21.91
N HIS A 97 2.67 12.45 22.62
CA HIS A 97 2.11 13.81 22.71
C HIS A 97 2.93 14.93 22.05
N THR A 98 4.21 14.72 21.76
CA THR A 98 5.11 15.81 21.31
C THR A 98 5.41 15.79 19.82
N THR A 99 4.91 14.78 19.10
CA THR A 99 5.20 14.65 17.67
C THR A 99 4.38 15.64 16.84
N ASN A 100 5.05 16.57 16.18
CA ASN A 100 4.42 17.48 15.21
C ASN A 100 3.84 16.66 14.04
N LYS A 101 2.52 16.55 13.98
CA LYS A 101 1.79 15.76 12.98
C LYS A 101 2.09 16.19 11.54
N ARG A 102 2.34 17.48 11.29
CA ARG A 102 2.65 18.00 9.95
C ARG A 102 4.03 17.55 9.51
N SER A 103 5.05 17.72 10.36
CA SER A 103 6.42 17.32 10.05
C SER A 103 6.54 15.80 9.85
N ALA A 104 5.83 15.00 10.65
CA ALA A 104 5.78 13.55 10.48
C ALA A 104 5.17 13.17 9.12
N PHE A 105 4.03 13.77 8.76
CA PHE A 105 3.38 13.51 7.48
C PHE A 105 4.25 13.90 6.27
N ILE A 106 4.93 15.07 6.32
CA ILE A 106 5.85 15.51 5.26
C ILE A 106 6.99 14.50 5.10
N LEU A 107 7.59 14.06 6.20
CA LEU A 107 8.65 13.07 6.17
C LEU A 107 8.17 11.74 5.56
N ASP A 108 6.97 11.30 5.89
CA ASP A 108 6.39 10.08 5.32
C ASP A 108 6.24 10.22 3.78
N ILE A 109 5.75 11.36 3.28
CA ILE A 109 5.65 11.61 1.84
C ILE A 109 7.01 11.67 1.16
N VAL A 110 7.99 12.36 1.76
CA VAL A 110 9.36 12.45 1.24
C VAL A 110 10.01 11.08 1.14
N LEU A 111 9.83 10.22 2.15
CA LEU A 111 10.34 8.85 2.10
C LEU A 111 9.59 7.99 1.07
N CYS A 112 8.25 8.07 1.01
CA CYS A 112 7.47 7.19 0.13
C CYS A 112 7.50 7.58 -1.36
N TRP A 113 7.81 8.84 -1.69
CA TRP A 113 7.81 9.35 -3.06
C TRP A 113 9.10 10.06 -3.46
N GLY A 114 9.69 10.84 -2.56
CA GLY A 114 10.94 11.55 -2.82
C GLY A 114 12.13 10.60 -2.98
N PHE A 115 12.28 9.62 -2.07
CA PHE A 115 13.36 8.63 -2.17
C PHE A 115 13.27 7.80 -3.47
N PRO A 116 12.13 7.22 -3.84
CA PRO A 116 11.98 6.54 -5.14
C PRO A 116 12.28 7.43 -6.34
N ALA A 117 11.83 8.68 -6.33
CA ALA A 117 12.12 9.63 -7.42
C ALA A 117 13.63 9.87 -7.57
N ILE A 118 14.36 10.04 -6.46
CA ILE A 118 15.83 10.16 -6.48
C ILE A 118 16.45 8.90 -7.06
N ILE A 119 16.01 7.71 -6.63
CA ILE A 119 16.52 6.44 -7.14
C ILE A 119 16.25 6.28 -8.65
N MET A 120 15.08 6.67 -9.14
CA MET A 120 14.74 6.63 -10.57
C MET A 120 15.65 7.54 -11.42
N VAL A 121 16.04 8.70 -10.88
CA VAL A 121 16.98 9.63 -11.53
C VAL A 121 18.39 9.05 -11.50
N LEU A 122 18.86 8.58 -10.32
CA LEU A 122 20.17 7.96 -10.17
C LEU A 122 20.34 6.71 -11.04
N HIS A 123 19.26 5.97 -11.30
CA HIS A 123 19.28 4.82 -12.21
C HIS A 123 19.84 5.16 -13.59
N TYR A 124 19.62 6.38 -14.10
CA TYR A 124 20.19 6.79 -15.38
C TYR A 124 21.71 6.66 -15.41
N THR A 125 22.41 6.89 -14.29
CA THR A 125 23.87 6.86 -14.24
C THR A 125 24.50 5.52 -14.55
N PHE A 126 23.81 4.42 -14.27
CA PHE A 126 24.27 3.05 -14.52
C PHE A 126 23.32 2.32 -15.47
N GLN A 127 22.51 3.05 -16.24
CA GLN A 127 21.63 2.45 -17.24
C GLN A 127 22.39 2.31 -18.55
N GLY A 128 22.66 1.06 -18.98
CA GLY A 128 23.51 0.81 -20.16
C GLY A 128 22.85 1.16 -21.50
N HIS A 129 21.53 1.00 -21.58
CA HIS A 129 20.73 1.26 -22.78
C HIS A 129 19.28 1.55 -22.40
N ARG A 130 18.37 1.72 -23.37
CA ARG A 130 17.04 2.28 -23.09
C ARG A 130 16.19 1.34 -22.23
N PHE A 131 15.98 0.11 -22.69
CA PHE A 131 15.28 -0.96 -21.98
C PHE A 131 15.42 -2.28 -22.74
N ASP A 132 15.02 -3.36 -22.08
CA ASP A 132 14.92 -4.70 -22.68
C ASP A 132 13.46 -5.08 -22.92
N ILE A 133 13.19 -5.82 -24.00
CA ILE A 133 11.91 -6.48 -24.22
C ILE A 133 12.14 -7.98 -24.14
N ILE A 134 11.48 -8.64 -23.19
CA ILE A 134 11.48 -10.09 -23.08
C ILE A 134 10.14 -10.60 -23.56
N GLU A 135 10.15 -11.53 -24.52
CA GLU A 135 8.93 -12.17 -25.04
C GLU A 135 8.07 -12.74 -23.91
N ASP A 136 6.75 -12.60 -24.00
CA ASP A 136 5.73 -12.95 -22.99
C ASP A 136 5.75 -12.14 -21.67
N PHE A 137 6.85 -11.49 -21.30
CA PHE A 137 6.95 -10.69 -20.06
C PHE A 137 6.83 -9.18 -20.29
N GLY A 138 7.29 -8.69 -21.45
CA GLY A 138 7.31 -7.29 -21.87
C GLY A 138 8.54 -6.50 -21.43
N CYS A 139 8.37 -5.19 -21.23
CA CYS A 139 9.49 -4.26 -20.99
C CYS A 139 10.16 -4.47 -19.63
N ARG A 140 11.49 -4.45 -19.59
CA ARG A 140 12.32 -4.56 -18.39
C ARG A 140 13.37 -3.45 -18.31
N PRO A 141 13.66 -2.91 -17.12
CA PRO A 141 14.75 -1.96 -16.95
C PRO A 141 16.10 -2.69 -17.14
N THR A 142 17.02 -2.02 -17.83
CA THR A 142 18.41 -2.47 -17.94
C THR A 142 19.28 -1.78 -16.89
N SER A 143 20.16 -2.56 -16.26
CA SER A 143 21.12 -2.05 -15.28
C SER A 143 22.52 -2.56 -15.61
N TYR A 144 23.45 -1.63 -15.80
CA TYR A 144 24.86 -1.92 -15.98
C TYR A 144 25.48 -2.30 -14.64
N VAL A 145 25.63 -3.61 -14.44
CA VAL A 145 26.07 -4.23 -13.18
C VAL A 145 27.51 -3.82 -12.83
N SER A 146 27.64 -2.74 -12.07
CA SER A 146 28.92 -2.06 -11.81
C SER A 146 28.94 -1.44 -10.40
N VAL A 147 30.10 -0.91 -10.00
CA VAL A 147 30.27 -0.27 -8.68
C VAL A 147 29.28 0.91 -8.47
N PRO A 148 29.04 1.80 -9.45
CA PRO A 148 28.01 2.84 -9.30
C PRO A 148 26.61 2.27 -9.07
N ALA A 149 26.22 1.18 -9.73
CA ALA A 149 24.92 0.54 -9.49
C ALA A 149 24.78 0.07 -8.04
N ILE A 150 25.85 -0.52 -7.47
CA ILE A 150 25.85 -0.93 -6.06
C ILE A 150 25.66 0.29 -5.16
N LEU A 151 26.47 1.34 -5.33
CA LEU A 151 26.49 2.49 -4.43
C LEU A 151 25.26 3.39 -4.53
N LEU A 152 24.67 3.52 -5.72
CA LEU A 152 23.58 4.45 -5.99
C LEU A 152 22.19 3.82 -5.96
N PHE A 153 22.09 2.49 -6.06
CA PHE A 153 20.81 1.77 -6.09
C PHE A 153 20.71 0.72 -4.98
N TYR A 154 21.56 -0.31 -5.02
CA TYR A 154 21.43 -1.45 -4.11
C TYR A 154 21.75 -1.09 -2.65
N ALA A 155 22.84 -0.34 -2.39
CA ALA A 155 23.24 0.02 -1.04
C ALA A 155 22.24 0.98 -0.35
N PRO A 156 21.70 2.03 -1.01
CA PRO A 156 20.66 2.86 -0.44
C PRO A 156 19.39 2.06 -0.10
N ILE A 157 18.92 1.19 -1.00
CA ILE A 157 17.72 0.36 -0.75
C ILE A 157 17.99 -0.63 0.39
N ALA A 158 19.14 -1.29 0.42
CA ALA A 158 19.55 -2.18 1.51
C ALA A 158 19.61 -1.44 2.85
N SER A 159 20.10 -0.20 2.86
CA SER A 159 20.14 0.63 4.07
C SER A 159 18.73 0.95 4.59
N VAL A 160 17.78 1.23 3.70
CA VAL A 160 16.36 1.46 4.07
C VAL A 160 15.74 0.21 4.68
N VAL A 161 15.99 -0.96 4.10
CA VAL A 161 15.55 -2.26 4.66
C VAL A 161 16.15 -2.49 6.05
N LEU A 162 17.46 -2.27 6.21
CA LEU A 162 18.14 -2.42 7.50
C LEU A 162 17.58 -1.44 8.56
N LEU A 163 17.39 -0.18 8.20
CA LEU A 163 16.80 0.83 9.08
C LEU A 163 15.37 0.42 9.50
N THR A 164 14.61 -0.20 8.61
CA THR A 164 13.26 -0.71 8.93
C THR A 164 13.31 -1.74 10.05
N PHE A 165 14.26 -2.68 10.01
CA PHE A 165 14.45 -3.64 11.09
C PHE A 165 14.89 -2.98 12.39
N ILE A 166 15.81 -2.01 12.33
CA ILE A 166 16.29 -1.27 13.51
C ILE A 166 15.13 -0.55 14.18
N PHE A 167 14.35 0.25 13.43
CA PHE A 167 13.23 1.01 13.99
C PHE A 167 12.09 0.11 14.46
N SER A 168 11.83 -1.01 13.79
CA SER A 168 10.85 -2.01 14.23
C SER A 168 11.28 -2.64 15.58
N GLY A 169 12.57 -2.95 15.73
CA GLY A 169 13.14 -3.45 16.98
C GLY A 169 13.05 -2.41 18.10
N LEU A 170 13.42 -1.17 17.83
CA LEU A 170 13.30 -0.06 18.80
C LEU A 170 11.84 0.18 19.22
N ALA A 171 10.91 0.17 18.27
CA ALA A 171 9.48 0.30 18.55
C ALA A 171 8.98 -0.85 19.44
N PHE A 172 9.48 -2.07 19.22
CA PHE A 172 9.16 -3.23 20.05
C PHE A 172 9.71 -3.13 21.46
N THR A 173 10.99 -2.79 21.61
CA THR A 173 11.60 -2.61 22.92
C THR A 173 10.91 -1.50 23.72
N ALA A 174 10.59 -0.37 23.08
CA ALA A 174 9.89 0.74 23.71
C ALA A 174 8.48 0.33 24.16
N PHE A 175 7.72 -0.36 23.30
CA PHE A 175 6.40 -0.89 23.65
C PHE A 175 6.46 -1.89 24.80
N TYR A 176 7.40 -2.84 24.76
CA TYR A 176 7.53 -3.87 25.80
C TYR A 176 7.85 -3.25 27.16
N LYS A 177 8.82 -2.34 27.22
CA LYS A 177 9.20 -1.63 28.46
C LYS A 177 8.07 -0.80 29.05
N ARG A 178 7.21 -0.21 28.21
CA ARG A 178 6.15 0.73 28.64
C ARG A 178 4.75 0.12 28.60
N ARG A 179 4.60 -1.20 28.39
CA ARG A 179 3.31 -1.86 28.11
C ARG A 179 2.20 -1.53 29.11
N ARG A 180 2.51 -1.45 30.42
CA ARG A 180 1.51 -1.15 31.47
C ARG A 180 1.01 0.28 31.37
N THR A 181 1.92 1.26 31.34
CA THR A 181 1.60 2.68 31.17
C THR A 181 0.95 2.96 29.81
N PHE A 182 1.44 2.33 28.75
CA PHE A 182 0.93 2.50 27.39
C PHE A 182 -0.49 1.95 27.22
N THR A 183 -0.80 0.79 27.80
CA THR A 183 -2.16 0.22 27.73
C THR A 183 -3.16 1.10 28.49
N SER A 184 -2.80 1.55 29.69
CA SER A 184 -3.62 2.49 30.46
C SER A 184 -3.80 3.82 29.72
N PHE A 185 -2.71 4.38 29.17
CA PHE A 185 -2.72 5.62 28.41
C PHE A 185 -3.63 5.57 27.17
N LEU A 186 -3.56 4.51 26.38
CA LEU A 186 -4.42 4.35 25.20
C LEU A 186 -5.91 4.26 25.56
N GLN A 187 -6.22 3.67 26.73
CA GLN A 187 -7.58 3.59 27.25
C GLN A 187 -8.08 4.96 27.75
N THR A 188 -7.25 5.71 28.46
CA THR A 188 -7.63 7.03 29.01
C THR A 188 -7.80 8.10 27.92
N THR A 189 -7.01 8.03 26.84
CA THR A 189 -6.99 9.08 25.80
C THR A 189 -8.09 8.92 24.75
N LYS A 190 -9.03 7.96 24.91
CA LYS A 190 -9.97 7.55 23.84
C LYS A 190 -9.26 7.40 22.48
N SER A 191 -8.02 6.93 22.49
CA SER A 191 -7.21 6.84 21.28
C SER A 191 -7.81 5.78 20.38
N ALA A 192 -7.95 6.06 19.09
CA ALA A 192 -8.44 5.09 18.09
C ALA A 192 -7.51 3.86 17.91
N LEU A 193 -6.37 3.85 18.61
CA LEU A 193 -5.36 2.80 18.56
C LEU A 193 -5.35 2.01 19.87
N THR A 194 -5.68 0.72 19.81
CA THR A 194 -5.58 -0.20 20.95
C THR A 194 -4.24 -0.92 20.95
N ALA A 195 -3.80 -1.42 22.12
CA ALA A 195 -2.55 -2.18 22.23
C ALA A 195 -2.51 -3.41 21.30
N ARG A 196 -3.65 -4.11 21.12
CA ARG A 196 -3.77 -5.23 20.18
C ARG A 196 -3.57 -4.80 18.73
N ARG A 197 -4.16 -3.67 18.32
CA ARG A 197 -4.01 -3.11 16.98
C ARG A 197 -2.57 -2.66 16.71
N TYR A 198 -1.91 -2.09 17.72
CA TYR A 198 -0.51 -1.69 17.64
C TYR A 198 0.43 -2.90 17.44
N VAL A 199 0.29 -3.95 18.25
CA VAL A 199 1.09 -5.18 18.10
C VAL A 199 0.86 -5.86 16.74
N ARG A 200 -0.39 -5.89 16.25
CA ARG A 200 -0.68 -6.40 14.92
C ARG A 200 0.02 -5.60 13.82
N LEU A 201 -0.03 -4.27 13.91
CA LEU A 201 0.61 -3.39 12.93
C LEU A 201 2.13 -3.56 12.92
N MET A 202 2.74 -3.79 14.09
CA MET A 202 4.16 -4.14 14.16
C MET A 202 4.47 -5.48 13.49
N ALA A 203 3.69 -6.53 13.77
CA ALA A 203 3.88 -7.83 13.13
C ALA A 203 3.79 -7.71 11.60
N ILE A 204 2.79 -6.98 11.10
CA ILE A 204 2.63 -6.65 9.68
C ILE A 204 3.87 -5.94 9.13
N THR A 205 4.35 -4.90 9.80
CA THR A 205 5.50 -4.11 9.34
C THR A 205 6.75 -4.99 9.27
N THR A 206 7.00 -5.83 10.28
CA THR A 206 8.12 -6.77 10.27
C THR A 206 7.99 -7.81 9.16
N THR A 207 6.80 -8.36 8.91
CA THR A 207 6.57 -9.31 7.80
C THR A 207 6.85 -8.67 6.45
N LEU A 208 6.42 -7.43 6.24
CA LEU A 208 6.71 -6.69 5.01
C LEU A 208 8.21 -6.41 4.87
N ALA A 209 8.90 -6.02 5.95
CA ALA A 209 10.36 -5.82 5.93
C ALA A 209 11.13 -7.12 5.60
N VAL A 210 10.68 -8.27 6.11
CA VAL A 210 11.26 -9.58 5.77
C VAL A 210 11.04 -9.91 4.29
N TRP A 211 9.84 -9.64 3.77
CA TRP A 211 9.55 -9.83 2.36
C TRP A 211 10.40 -8.93 1.47
N ASP A 212 10.50 -7.63 1.79
CA ASP A 212 11.34 -6.67 1.06
C ASP A 212 12.81 -7.09 1.07
N ALA A 213 13.33 -7.57 2.20
CA ALA A 213 14.68 -8.10 2.31
C ALA A 213 14.88 -9.35 1.44
N ALA A 214 13.92 -10.27 1.44
CA ALA A 214 13.98 -11.48 0.62
C ALA A 214 13.99 -11.16 -0.88
N VAL A 215 13.12 -10.24 -1.32
CA VAL A 215 13.07 -9.77 -2.72
C VAL A 215 14.37 -9.07 -3.09
N LEU A 216 14.90 -8.17 -2.24
CA LEU A 216 16.16 -7.48 -2.50
C LEU A 216 17.33 -8.47 -2.62
N CYS A 217 17.44 -9.45 -1.71
CA CYS A 217 18.47 -10.48 -1.76
C CYS A 217 18.35 -11.33 -3.03
N LEU A 218 17.15 -11.76 -3.39
CA LEU A 218 16.88 -12.53 -4.61
C LEU A 218 17.30 -11.74 -5.87
N VAL A 219 16.81 -10.51 -6.04
CA VAL A 219 17.11 -9.67 -7.21
C VAL A 219 18.61 -9.38 -7.29
N SER A 220 19.26 -9.09 -6.15
CA SER A 220 20.70 -8.85 -6.10
C SER A 220 21.48 -10.11 -6.50
N ALA A 221 21.14 -11.28 -5.95
CA ALA A 221 21.79 -12.54 -6.29
C ALA A 221 21.70 -12.85 -7.79
N LEU A 222 20.55 -12.58 -8.41
CA LEU A 222 20.35 -12.77 -9.84
C LEU A 222 21.11 -11.77 -10.70
N THR A 223 21.17 -10.51 -10.27
CA THR A 223 21.84 -9.43 -11.01
C THR A 223 23.35 -9.60 -10.98
N PHE A 224 23.92 -9.94 -9.81
CA PHE A 224 25.38 -10.03 -9.63
C PHE A 224 25.98 -11.40 -9.98
N ARG A 225 25.18 -12.37 -10.42
CA ARG A 225 25.65 -13.75 -10.70
C ARG A 225 26.77 -13.83 -11.74
N THR A 226 26.84 -12.88 -12.67
CA THR A 226 27.86 -12.83 -13.73
C THR A 226 29.08 -11.97 -13.36
N GLY A 227 29.15 -11.49 -12.12
CA GLY A 227 30.18 -10.58 -11.67
C GLY A 227 29.95 -9.12 -12.06
N LEU A 228 30.84 -8.25 -11.59
CA LEU A 228 30.81 -6.81 -11.88
C LEU A 228 31.52 -6.50 -13.19
N ARG A 229 30.93 -5.61 -13.98
CA ARG A 229 31.55 -5.03 -15.16
C ARG A 229 32.31 -3.75 -14.78
N PRO A 230 33.47 -3.48 -15.39
CA PRO A 230 34.25 -2.28 -15.12
C PRO A 230 33.48 -1.04 -15.61
N TYR A 231 33.29 -0.05 -14.74
CA TYR A 231 32.75 1.25 -15.13
C TYR A 231 33.91 2.14 -15.57
N THR A 232 34.19 2.22 -16.88
CA THR A 232 35.36 2.94 -17.40
C THR A 232 35.11 4.45 -17.50
N SER A 233 34.04 4.84 -18.19
CA SER A 233 33.63 6.23 -18.38
C SER A 233 32.12 6.34 -18.61
N TRP A 234 31.56 7.53 -18.39
CA TRP A 234 30.16 7.81 -18.71
C TRP A 234 29.83 7.53 -20.19
N ALA A 235 30.74 7.93 -21.09
CA ALA A 235 30.57 7.77 -22.54
C ALA A 235 30.56 6.30 -22.98
N ASP A 236 31.35 5.44 -22.31
CA ASP A 236 31.39 4.00 -22.59
C ASP A 236 30.08 3.32 -22.18
N VAL A 237 29.60 3.58 -20.95
CA VAL A 237 28.37 2.98 -20.43
C VAL A 237 27.12 3.44 -21.17
N HIS A 238 27.12 4.67 -21.68
CA HIS A 238 26.01 5.23 -22.47
C HIS A 238 26.28 5.21 -23.98
N SER A 239 27.25 4.41 -24.43
CA SER A 239 27.44 4.19 -25.86
C SER A 239 26.20 3.48 -26.42
N ASP A 240 25.65 4.00 -27.52
CA ASP A 240 24.43 3.45 -28.14
C ASP A 240 23.21 3.35 -27.18
N PHE A 241 23.04 4.35 -26.31
CA PHE A 241 22.00 4.35 -25.27
C PHE A 241 20.57 4.13 -25.81
N SER A 242 20.27 4.59 -27.01
CA SER A 242 18.93 4.44 -27.62
C SER A 242 18.58 3.01 -28.03
N ARG A 243 19.53 2.06 -27.93
CA ARG A 243 19.30 0.66 -28.29
C ARG A 243 18.26 0.01 -27.38
N VAL A 244 17.45 -0.85 -28.00
CA VAL A 244 16.47 -1.71 -27.34
C VAL A 244 16.83 -3.16 -27.67
N ASP A 245 17.21 -3.92 -26.64
CA ASP A 245 17.56 -5.32 -26.80
C ASP A 245 16.30 -6.20 -26.65
N ARG A 246 16.17 -7.20 -27.52
CA ARG A 246 15.00 -8.09 -27.60
C ARG A 246 15.41 -9.52 -27.33
N TYR A 247 14.76 -10.14 -26.35
CA TYR A 247 15.07 -11.48 -25.87
C TYR A 247 13.92 -12.45 -26.13
N PRO A 248 13.96 -13.18 -27.26
CA PRO A 248 13.06 -14.31 -27.50
C PRO A 248 13.27 -15.41 -26.45
N THR A 249 12.18 -15.90 -25.88
CA THR A 249 12.18 -16.94 -24.83
C THR A 249 12.75 -18.25 -25.34
N VAL A 250 12.53 -18.57 -26.62
CA VAL A 250 12.99 -19.81 -27.28
C VAL A 250 14.52 -19.97 -27.25
N PHE A 251 15.26 -18.85 -27.29
CA PHE A 251 16.73 -18.86 -27.27
C PHE A 251 17.31 -18.64 -25.87
N MET A 252 16.46 -18.51 -24.84
CA MET A 252 16.90 -18.24 -23.49
C MET A 252 17.33 -19.54 -22.79
N PRO A 253 18.50 -19.57 -22.11
CA PRO A 253 18.90 -20.73 -21.31
C PRO A 253 17.82 -21.07 -20.26
N PRO A 254 17.49 -22.36 -20.04
CA PRO A 254 16.41 -22.75 -19.12
C PRO A 254 16.54 -22.16 -17.72
N ALA A 255 17.77 -22.07 -17.19
CA ALA A 255 18.05 -21.47 -15.90
C ALA A 255 17.74 -19.97 -15.87
N LEU A 256 18.06 -19.22 -16.94
CA LEU A 256 17.75 -17.79 -17.01
C LEU A 256 16.24 -17.56 -17.17
N LEU A 257 15.55 -18.40 -17.96
CA LEU A 257 14.10 -18.33 -18.10
C LEU A 257 13.41 -18.59 -16.74
N PHE A 258 13.81 -19.63 -16.01
CA PHE A 258 13.30 -19.91 -14.67
C PHE A 258 13.44 -18.72 -13.72
N TRP A 259 14.62 -18.11 -13.66
CA TRP A 259 14.84 -16.95 -12.81
C TRP A 259 14.06 -15.71 -13.27
N THR A 260 13.84 -15.55 -14.57
CA THR A 260 12.99 -14.49 -15.12
C THR A 260 11.54 -14.64 -14.63
N TYR A 261 11.00 -15.87 -14.62
CA TYR A 261 9.71 -16.17 -14.02
C TYR A 261 9.68 -15.84 -12.52
N VAL A 262 10.66 -16.31 -11.77
CA VAL A 262 10.75 -16.08 -10.32
C VAL A 262 10.79 -14.57 -10.02
N SER A 263 11.64 -13.81 -10.71
CA SER A 263 11.72 -12.37 -10.59
C SER A 263 10.42 -11.66 -10.98
N TRP A 264 9.74 -12.12 -12.03
CA TRP A 264 8.47 -11.54 -12.45
C TRP A 264 7.38 -11.70 -11.38
N TRP A 265 7.30 -12.87 -10.75
CA TRP A 265 6.29 -13.13 -9.70
C TRP A 265 6.50 -12.34 -8.41
N THR A 266 7.67 -11.72 -8.20
CA THR A 266 7.94 -10.92 -6.98
C THR A 266 6.94 -9.76 -6.81
N ILE A 267 6.52 -9.09 -7.88
CA ILE A 267 5.58 -7.95 -7.81
C ILE A 267 4.14 -8.41 -7.49
N PRO A 268 3.55 -9.41 -8.17
CA PRO A 268 2.27 -9.99 -7.74
C PRO A 268 2.30 -10.54 -6.32
N LEU A 269 3.35 -11.26 -5.94
CA LEU A 269 3.50 -11.80 -4.58
C LEU A 269 3.65 -10.69 -3.53
N SER A 270 4.27 -9.55 -3.87
CA SER A 270 4.30 -8.36 -3.01
C SER A 270 2.90 -7.78 -2.79
N GLY A 271 2.10 -7.72 -3.86
CA GLY A 271 0.69 -7.31 -3.78
C GLY A 271 -0.16 -8.24 -2.90
N LEU A 272 0.05 -9.55 -3.03
CA LEU A 272 -0.61 -10.55 -2.19
C LEU A 272 -0.16 -10.46 -0.73
N THR A 273 1.14 -10.28 -0.47
CA THR A 273 1.69 -10.11 0.88
C THR A 273 1.08 -8.87 1.54
N PHE A 274 0.98 -7.76 0.80
CA PHE A 274 0.29 -6.55 1.26
C PHE A 274 -1.18 -6.82 1.61
N PHE A 275 -1.93 -7.49 0.71
CA PHE A 275 -3.33 -7.82 0.95
C PHE A 275 -3.51 -8.74 2.15
N CYS A 276 -2.68 -9.76 2.30
CA CYS A 276 -2.71 -10.63 3.48
C CYS A 276 -2.44 -9.84 4.77
N ALA A 277 -1.49 -8.90 4.73
CA ALA A 277 -1.13 -8.08 5.86
C ALA A 277 -2.24 -7.10 6.29
N PHE A 278 -2.87 -6.39 5.35
CA PHE A 278 -3.83 -5.32 5.65
C PHE A 278 -5.31 -5.67 5.39
N GLY A 279 -5.58 -6.61 4.50
CA GLY A 279 -6.92 -7.01 4.07
C GLY A 279 -7.56 -8.13 4.89
N LEU A 280 -6.79 -9.01 5.52
CA LEU A 280 -7.33 -10.16 6.27
C LEU A 280 -7.54 -9.91 7.77
N GLY A 281 -7.23 -8.72 8.27
CA GLY A 281 -7.35 -8.40 9.69
C GLY A 281 -8.81 -8.34 10.18
N GLU A 282 -9.04 -8.66 11.45
CA GLU A 282 -10.37 -8.57 12.10
C GLU A 282 -11.03 -7.19 11.95
N ASP A 283 -10.22 -6.13 11.89
CA ASP A 283 -10.70 -4.76 11.66
C ASP A 283 -11.13 -4.54 10.20
N ALA A 284 -10.49 -5.21 9.24
CA ALA A 284 -10.89 -5.18 7.83
C ALA A 284 -12.18 -5.97 7.63
N ALA A 285 -12.32 -7.12 8.31
CA ALA A 285 -13.53 -7.95 8.30
C ALA A 285 -14.78 -7.16 8.72
N LYS A 286 -14.66 -6.34 9.77
CA LYS A 286 -15.74 -5.46 10.26
C LYS A 286 -16.12 -4.36 9.26
N GLN A 287 -15.18 -3.94 8.41
CA GLN A 287 -15.42 -2.92 7.36
C GLN A 287 -16.03 -3.54 6.08
N TYR A 288 -15.92 -4.85 5.86
CA TYR A 288 -16.49 -5.52 4.69
C TYR A 288 -18.02 -5.54 4.69
N GLY A 289 -18.68 -5.68 5.85
CA GLY A 289 -20.14 -5.73 5.93
C GLY A 289 -20.86 -4.50 5.33
N PRO A 290 -20.53 -3.27 5.78
CA PRO A 290 -21.08 -2.04 5.22
C PRO A 290 -20.69 -1.77 3.76
N TRP A 291 -19.55 -2.30 3.30
CA TRP A 291 -19.10 -2.17 1.92
C TRP A 291 -19.85 -3.13 1.00
N PHE A 292 -19.97 -4.40 1.40
CA PHE A 292 -20.74 -5.42 0.69
C PHE A 292 -22.21 -5.02 0.57
N SER A 293 -22.82 -4.46 1.61
CA SER A 293 -24.20 -3.97 1.52
C SER A 293 -24.36 -2.79 0.56
N ARG A 294 -23.37 -1.90 0.45
CA ARG A 294 -23.38 -0.76 -0.50
C ARG A 294 -23.12 -1.16 -1.95
N VAL A 295 -22.34 -2.21 -2.19
CA VAL A 295 -22.03 -2.73 -3.54
C VAL A 295 -23.08 -3.75 -4.01
N ALA A 296 -23.57 -4.60 -3.12
CA ALA A 296 -24.59 -5.60 -3.44
C ALA A 296 -26.00 -5.01 -3.54
N ALA A 297 -26.35 -3.96 -2.78
CA ALA A 297 -27.69 -3.38 -2.83
C ALA A 297 -28.06 -2.77 -4.22
N PRO A 298 -27.17 -2.06 -4.94
CA PRO A 298 -27.43 -1.61 -6.30
C PRO A 298 -27.59 -2.78 -7.29
N VAL A 299 -26.74 -3.80 -7.19
CA VAL A 299 -26.76 -4.98 -8.08
C VAL A 299 -28.02 -5.82 -7.85
N ALA A 300 -28.43 -6.01 -6.60
CA ALA A 300 -29.69 -6.66 -6.24
C ALA A 300 -30.92 -5.86 -6.70
N ARG A 301 -30.89 -4.51 -6.61
CA ARG A 301 -31.96 -3.64 -7.12
C ARG A 301 -32.07 -3.68 -8.65
N ILE A 302 -30.97 -3.84 -9.37
CA ILE A 302 -30.97 -4.03 -10.83
C ILE A 302 -31.56 -5.39 -11.22
N GLY A 303 -31.25 -6.45 -10.45
CA GLY A 303 -31.85 -7.78 -10.63
C GLY A 303 -33.37 -7.81 -10.36
N LEU A 304 -33.82 -7.13 -9.30
CA LEU A 304 -35.24 -7.02 -8.96
C LEU A 304 -36.04 -6.16 -9.95
N ARG A 305 -35.46 -5.07 -10.48
CA ARG A 305 -36.08 -4.26 -11.55
C ARG A 305 -36.25 -5.01 -12.86
N ARG A 306 -35.30 -5.90 -13.23
CA ARG A 306 -35.46 -6.75 -14.43
C ARG A 306 -36.57 -7.79 -14.25
N ARG A 307 -36.71 -8.38 -13.06
CA ARG A 307 -37.77 -9.36 -12.75
C ARG A 307 -39.18 -8.75 -12.67
N ALA A 308 -39.28 -7.47 -12.27
CA ALA A 308 -40.55 -6.74 -12.29
C ALA A 308 -41.01 -6.38 -13.72
N ARG A 309 -40.07 -6.19 -14.65
CA ARG A 309 -40.36 -5.84 -16.06
C ARG A 309 -40.68 -7.06 -16.94
N SER A 310 -40.39 -8.28 -16.48
CA SER A 310 -40.63 -9.52 -17.23
C SER A 310 -41.91 -10.27 -16.84
N LYS A 311 -42.76 -9.71 -15.97
CA LYS A 311 -44.11 -10.25 -15.76
C LYS A 311 -45.00 -9.79 -16.93
N PRO A 312 -45.57 -10.70 -17.74
CA PRO A 312 -46.58 -10.31 -18.70
C PRO A 312 -47.83 -9.85 -17.93
N ALA A 313 -48.44 -8.77 -18.39
CA ALA A 313 -49.73 -8.30 -17.90
C ALA A 313 -50.79 -9.37 -18.21
N VAL A 314 -51.16 -10.17 -17.21
CA VAL A 314 -52.37 -10.98 -17.28
C VAL A 314 -53.54 -10.05 -16.96
N SER A 315 -54.28 -9.71 -18.00
CA SER A 315 -55.54 -8.98 -17.93
C SER A 315 -56.64 -9.85 -17.31
N GLY A 316 -57.26 -9.34 -16.24
CA GLY A 316 -58.69 -9.46 -15.97
C GLY A 316 -59.25 -10.82 -15.52
N ALA A 317 -59.71 -10.88 -14.27
CA ALA A 317 -61.07 -11.33 -13.96
C ALA A 317 -61.43 -10.89 -12.53
N SER A 318 -62.45 -10.04 -12.42
CA SER A 318 -63.11 -9.68 -11.18
C SER A 318 -64.02 -10.81 -10.70
N SER A 319 -64.02 -11.09 -9.40
CA SER A 319 -65.22 -11.62 -8.73
C SER A 319 -65.25 -11.13 -7.29
N ASN A 320 -66.30 -10.38 -6.97
CA ASN A 320 -66.67 -9.92 -5.65
C ASN A 320 -67.04 -11.12 -4.74
N SER A 321 -66.66 -11.04 -3.46
CA SER A 321 -67.50 -11.52 -2.35
C SER A 321 -67.02 -10.96 -1.00
N SER A 322 -67.81 -10.04 -0.47
CA SER A 322 -68.36 -9.98 0.90
C SER A 322 -67.42 -9.98 2.12
N GLU A 323 -67.41 -8.81 2.79
CA GLU A 323 -67.48 -8.53 4.24
C GLU A 323 -66.90 -9.51 5.28
N ALA A 324 -66.03 -8.97 6.14
CA ALA A 324 -66.30 -8.89 7.59
C ALA A 324 -65.35 -7.88 8.27
N HIS A 325 -65.92 -6.79 8.78
CA HIS A 325 -65.30 -5.86 9.71
C HIS A 325 -65.18 -6.49 11.10
N ILE A 326 -63.99 -6.47 11.71
CA ILE A 326 -63.83 -6.64 13.17
C ILE A 326 -63.01 -5.46 13.70
N VAL A 327 -63.68 -4.62 14.47
CA VAL A 327 -63.12 -3.53 15.28
C VAL A 327 -62.86 -4.09 16.68
N LEU A 328 -61.62 -4.00 17.18
CA LEU A 328 -61.34 -4.07 18.61
C LEU A 328 -60.31 -3.01 19.02
N ARG A 329 -60.48 -2.57 20.28
CA ARG A 329 -60.33 -1.22 20.81
C ARG A 329 -59.02 -1.07 21.63
N LYS A 330 -58.42 0.11 21.48
CA LYS A 330 -57.55 0.92 22.36
C LYS A 330 -57.09 0.31 23.71
N GLY A 331 -55.77 0.25 23.91
CA GLY A 331 -55.10 0.20 25.22
C GLY A 331 -54.05 1.31 25.28
N GLU A 332 -54.26 2.25 26.19
CA GLU A 332 -53.47 3.44 26.49
C GLU A 332 -52.65 3.15 27.76
N VAL A 333 -51.34 3.43 27.74
CA VAL A 333 -50.56 3.75 28.95
C VAL A 333 -49.53 4.81 28.57
N ASP A 334 -49.71 5.97 29.19
CA ASP A 334 -48.85 7.15 29.16
C ASP A 334 -47.50 6.92 29.84
N SER A 335 -46.47 7.58 29.29
CA SER A 335 -45.48 8.44 29.98
C SER A 335 -44.27 8.65 29.05
N VAL A 336 -43.61 9.79 28.88
CA VAL A 336 -43.80 11.22 29.22
C VAL A 336 -42.48 11.87 28.72
N ILE A 337 -42.60 12.93 27.91
CA ILE A 337 -41.70 14.11 27.78
C ILE A 337 -40.34 13.90 27.09
N ASP A 338 -40.17 14.35 25.84
CA ASP A 338 -39.73 15.71 25.37
C ASP A 338 -38.22 15.95 25.65
N ILE A 339 -37.37 16.47 24.76
CA ILE A 339 -37.43 17.76 24.04
C ILE A 339 -36.55 17.67 22.77
N GLY A 340 -36.97 18.35 21.70
CA GLY A 340 -36.19 18.59 20.48
C GLY A 340 -35.07 19.66 20.60
N PRO A 341 -34.82 20.48 19.56
CA PRO A 341 -33.53 20.47 18.84
C PRO A 341 -32.64 21.71 19.06
N ASP A 342 -31.47 21.68 18.40
CA ASP A 342 -30.49 22.75 18.15
C ASP A 342 -29.60 23.21 19.31
N PHE A 343 -28.27 23.18 19.13
CA PHE A 343 -27.50 24.43 18.95
C PHE A 343 -26.01 24.23 18.59
N SER A 344 -25.57 25.21 17.82
CA SER A 344 -24.26 25.61 17.28
C SER A 344 -22.96 25.29 18.01
N TYR A 345 -21.90 25.18 17.19
CA TYR A 345 -20.51 25.46 17.54
C TYR A 345 -20.35 26.89 18.09
N ASP A 346 -19.68 27.04 19.23
CA ASP A 346 -19.08 28.29 19.70
C ASP A 346 -17.55 28.16 19.72
N THR A 347 -16.92 29.18 19.15
CA THR A 347 -15.48 29.41 19.07
C THR A 347 -15.20 30.72 19.77
N SER A 348 -14.99 30.70 21.08
CA SER A 348 -14.24 31.73 21.82
C SER A 348 -14.01 31.29 23.27
N GLU A 349 -12.97 31.84 23.91
CA GLU A 349 -12.43 31.55 25.25
C GLU A 349 -11.56 30.28 25.33
N ARG A 350 -10.29 30.31 25.74
CA ARG A 350 -9.72 31.10 26.82
C ARG A 350 -8.23 31.35 26.57
N PHE A 351 -7.87 32.64 26.53
CA PHE A 351 -6.52 33.18 26.51
C PHE A 351 -6.30 33.81 27.88
N SER A 352 -5.93 33.02 28.89
CA SER A 352 -5.39 33.48 30.18
C SER A 352 -5.24 32.27 31.11
N GLU A 353 -4.04 31.69 31.19
CA GLU A 353 -3.51 30.87 32.29
C GLU A 353 -2.29 30.07 31.79
N SER A 354 -1.10 30.67 31.81
CA SER A 354 0.15 29.92 32.10
C SER A 354 1.35 30.84 32.39
N LYS A 355 1.13 32.06 32.88
CA LYS A 355 2.21 32.91 33.41
C LYS A 355 2.73 32.44 34.79
N ASP A 356 2.14 31.38 35.33
CA ASP A 356 2.43 30.86 36.69
C ASP A 356 3.27 29.57 36.69
N ALA A 357 3.81 29.15 35.54
CA ALA A 357 4.62 27.92 35.44
C ALA A 357 6.14 28.19 35.46
N GLU A 358 6.58 29.45 35.52
CA GLU A 358 8.01 29.82 35.50
C GLU A 358 8.63 29.92 36.91
N ASP A 359 7.83 30.06 37.97
CA ASP A 359 8.32 30.21 39.35
C ASP A 359 8.47 28.90 40.13
N SER A 360 7.99 27.76 39.60
CA SER A 360 8.17 26.45 40.27
C SER A 360 9.44 25.70 39.83
N PHE A 361 10.25 26.25 38.91
CA PHE A 361 11.42 25.57 38.36
C PHE A 361 12.75 25.92 39.08
N THR A 362 12.75 26.89 39.99
CA THR A 362 13.97 27.36 40.69
C THR A 362 14.20 26.75 42.07
N LEU A 363 13.30 25.90 42.58
CA LEU A 363 13.37 25.39 43.97
C LEU A 363 13.80 23.92 44.12
N GLN A 364 14.18 23.24 43.03
CA GLN A 364 14.57 21.82 43.06
C GLN A 364 16.03 21.55 42.65
N GLN A 365 16.90 22.56 42.71
CA GLN A 365 18.32 22.44 42.36
C GLN A 365 19.29 22.58 43.55
N HIS A 366 18.78 22.64 44.77
CA HIS A 366 19.58 22.56 45.99
C HIS A 366 18.92 21.61 46.99
N LEU A 367 19.18 20.31 46.83
CA LEU A 367 19.24 19.21 47.80
C LEU A 367 19.58 17.94 47.01
#